data_AF-K0KMJ9-F1
#
_entry.id   AF-K0KMJ9-F1
#
_cell.length_a   1.000
_cell.length_b   1.000
_cell.length_c   1.000
_cell.angle_alpha   90.00
_cell.angle_beta   90.00
_cell.angle_gamma   90.00
#
_symmetry.space_group_name_H-M   'P 1'
#
loop_
_entity.id
_entity.type
_entity.pdbx_description
1 polymer ?
#
loop_
_entity_poly.entity_id
_entity_poly.type
_entity_poly.pdbx_seq_one_letter_code
_entity_poly.pdbx_strand_id
1 'polypeptide(L)'
;MSELLSTDYTKQSHQLTKLETDLLIQYQNLARRLHQLSEIINKLVNVPSAKLLENLEDIENKMALVFTLFKGAVYSLFLQQEGAQNEDPSNQESYSTM
;
A
#
# COMPACT_ATOMS: atom_id res chain seq x y z
N MET A 1 11.30 -14.56 -29.83
CA MET A 1 9.93 -14.08 -29.54
C MET A 1 9.56 -12.86 -30.40
N SER A 2 10.46 -11.88 -30.53
CA SER A 2 10.27 -10.64 -31.30
C SER A 2 10.18 -10.83 -32.82
N GLU A 3 10.85 -11.85 -33.38
CA GLU A 3 10.76 -12.21 -34.80
C GLU A 3 9.33 -12.60 -35.19
N LEU A 4 8.69 -13.51 -34.45
CA LEU A 4 7.31 -13.94 -34.71
C LEU A 4 6.28 -12.80 -34.62
N LEU A 5 6.60 -11.75 -33.87
CA LEU A 5 5.75 -10.56 -33.72
C LEU A 5 5.90 -9.55 -34.86
N SER A 6 6.99 -9.65 -35.64
CA SER A 6 7.38 -8.71 -36.70
C SER A 6 7.36 -9.34 -38.10
N THR A 7 7.25 -10.66 -38.19
CA THR A 7 7.11 -11.37 -39.47
C THR A 7 5.81 -10.96 -40.16
N ASP A 8 5.94 -10.55 -41.41
CA ASP A 8 4.84 -10.15 -42.27
C ASP A 8 4.36 -11.36 -43.08
N TYR A 9 3.43 -12.11 -42.49
CA TYR A 9 2.89 -13.34 -43.08
C TYR A 9 2.11 -13.10 -44.38
N THR A 10 1.77 -11.84 -44.70
CA THR A 10 1.12 -11.48 -45.97
C THR A 10 2.04 -11.64 -47.18
N LYS A 11 3.36 -11.60 -46.97
CA LYS A 11 4.36 -11.79 -48.04
C LYS A 11 4.63 -13.26 -48.37
N GLN A 12 4.16 -14.18 -47.52
CA GLN A 12 4.37 -15.62 -47.68
C GLN A 12 3.14 -16.32 -48.30
N SER A 13 2.24 -15.55 -48.91
CA SER A 13 0.96 -15.99 -49.48
C SER A 13 1.07 -16.99 -50.64
N HIS A 14 2.28 -17.26 -51.16
CA HIS A 14 2.49 -18.23 -52.24
C HIS A 14 2.68 -19.66 -51.72
N GLN A 15 2.95 -19.84 -50.42
CA GLN A 15 3.16 -21.15 -49.79
C GLN A 15 2.06 -21.50 -48.77
N LEU A 16 1.20 -20.54 -48.42
CA LEU A 16 0.19 -20.66 -47.37
C LEU A 16 -1.21 -20.47 -47.95
N THR A 17 -2.17 -21.24 -47.46
CA THR A 17 -3.60 -21.08 -47.79
C THR A 17 -4.11 -19.78 -47.18
N LYS A 18 -5.12 -19.14 -47.81
CA LYS A 18 -5.72 -17.87 -47.32
C LYS A 18 -6.12 -17.95 -45.84
N LEU A 19 -6.72 -19.07 -45.42
CA LEU A 19 -7.13 -19.33 -44.04
C LEU A 19 -5.95 -19.38 -43.06
N GLU A 20 -4.84 -20.00 -43.45
CA GLU A 20 -3.65 -20.15 -42.58
C GLU A 20 -2.97 -18.80 -42.36
N THR A 21 -2.97 -17.95 -43.38
CA THR A 21 -2.47 -16.58 -43.29
C THR A 21 -3.32 -15.75 -42.33
N ASP A 22 -4.66 -15.82 -42.44
CA ASP A 22 -5.58 -15.12 -41.54
C ASP A 22 -5.47 -15.60 -40.09
N LEU A 23 -5.28 -16.90 -39.89
CA LEU A 23 -5.07 -17.50 -38.57
C LEU A 23 -3.76 -16.99 -37.94
N LEU A 24 -2.64 -17.01 -38.68
CA LEU A 24 -1.35 -16.52 -38.19
C LEU A 24 -1.38 -15.03 -37.84
N ILE A 25 -2.06 -14.20 -38.64
CA ILE A 25 -2.25 -12.77 -38.34
C ILE A 25 -3.02 -12.60 -37.03
N GLN A 26 -4.06 -13.40 -36.80
CA GLN A 26 -4.82 -13.36 -35.55
C GLN A 26 -3.99 -13.80 -34.34
N TYR A 27 -3.21 -14.88 -34.45
CA TYR A 27 -2.30 -15.32 -33.38
C TYR A 27 -1.20 -14.30 -33.09
N GLN A 28 -0.65 -13.65 -34.11
CA GLN A 28 0.33 -12.57 -33.96
C GLN A 28 -0.28 -11.37 -33.22
N ASN A 29 -1.50 -10.98 -33.58
CA ASN A 29 -2.22 -9.90 -32.90
C ASN A 29 -2.54 -10.26 -31.45
N LEU A 30 -2.94 -11.50 -31.16
CA LEU A 30 -3.17 -11.99 -29.81
C LEU A 30 -1.88 -11.95 -28.98
N ALA A 31 -0.78 -12.48 -29.52
CA ALA A 31 0.52 -12.48 -28.87
C ALA A 31 1.00 -11.04 -28.57
N ARG A 32 0.78 -10.10 -29.51
CA ARG A 32 1.10 -8.68 -29.31
C ARG A 32 0.27 -8.06 -28.18
N ARG A 33 -1.04 -8.35 -28.12
CA ARG A 33 -1.91 -7.89 -27.03
C ARG A 33 -1.51 -8.48 -25.68
N LEU A 34 -1.16 -9.77 -25.63
CA LEU A 34 -0.68 -10.41 -24.41
C LEU A 34 0.65 -9.82 -23.93
N HIS A 35 1.56 -9.50 -24.85
CA HIS A 35 2.79 -8.80 -24.51
C HIS A 35 2.51 -7.39 -23.96
N GLN A 36 1.63 -6.62 -24.61
CA GLN A 36 1.21 -5.31 -24.12
C GLN A 36 0.56 -5.40 -22.74
N LEU A 37 -0.28 -6.42 -22.51
CA LEU A 37 -0.90 -6.65 -21.21
C LEU A 37 0.15 -6.98 -20.14
N SER A 38 1.11 -7.84 -20.44
CA SER A 38 2.23 -8.17 -19.52
C SER A 38 3.04 -6.92 -19.16
N GLU A 39 3.39 -6.09 -20.14
CA GLU A 39 4.08 -4.81 -19.93
C GLU A 39 3.27 -3.85 -19.03
N ILE A 40 1.96 -3.74 -19.27
CA ILE A 40 1.06 -2.92 -18.46
C ILE A 40 1.00 -3.46 -17.03
N ILE A 41 0.84 -4.78 -16.84
CA ILE A 41 0.83 -5.41 -15.52
C ILE A 41 2.15 -5.14 -14.78
N ASN A 42 3.29 -5.33 -15.43
CA ASN A 42 4.60 -5.04 -14.84
C ASN A 42 4.73 -3.56 -14.43
N LYS A 43 4.22 -2.64 -15.26
CA LYS A 43 4.18 -1.22 -14.92
C LYS A 43 3.24 -0.94 -13.74
N LEU A 44 2.08 -1.58 -13.68
CA LEU A 44 1.12 -1.42 -12.57
C LEU A 44 1.61 -2.06 -11.27
N VAL A 45 2.43 -3.11 -11.31
CA VAL A 45 3.01 -3.70 -10.10
C VAL A 45 4.15 -2.83 -9.56
N ASN A 46 4.95 -2.23 -10.45
CA ASN A 46 6.16 -1.52 -10.05
C ASN A 46 5.96 -0.02 -9.74
N VAL A 47 4.92 0.64 -10.26
CA VAL A 47 4.77 2.11 -10.16
C VAL A 47 3.94 2.62 -8.97
N PRO A 48 2.78 2.03 -8.57
CA PRO A 48 1.95 2.58 -7.49
C PRO A 48 2.41 2.16 -6.09
N SER A 49 3.25 1.13 -5.97
CA SER A 49 3.63 0.55 -4.68
C SER A 49 4.54 1.47 -3.87
N ALA A 50 5.56 2.09 -4.47
CA ALA A 50 6.52 2.91 -3.73
C ALA A 50 5.89 4.16 -3.12
N LYS A 51 5.12 4.91 -3.92
CA LYS A 51 4.49 6.15 -3.45
C LYS A 51 3.38 5.87 -2.44
N LEU A 52 2.57 4.83 -2.63
CA LEU A 52 1.55 4.47 -1.65
C LEU A 52 2.19 4.08 -0.31
N LEU A 53 3.29 3.31 -0.36
CA LEU A 53 3.99 2.82 0.82
C LEU A 53 4.70 3.95 1.58
N GLU A 54 5.30 4.92 0.87
CA GLU A 54 5.84 6.16 1.47
C GLU A 54 4.75 6.98 2.18
N ASN A 55 3.57 7.13 1.56
CA ASN A 55 2.44 7.80 2.22
C ASN A 55 1.94 7.03 3.47
N LEU A 56 1.99 5.70 3.46
CA LEU A 56 1.63 4.89 4.62
C LEU A 56 2.66 5.01 5.75
N GLU A 57 3.96 5.02 5.44
CA GLU A 57 5.04 5.24 6.41
C GLU A 57 4.88 6.60 7.12
N ASP A 58 4.59 7.65 6.34
CA ASP A 58 4.31 8.98 6.87
C ASP A 58 3.10 9.01 7.82
N ILE A 59 2.04 8.28 7.47
CA ILE A 59 0.83 8.18 8.31
C ILE A 59 1.12 7.37 9.58
N GLU A 60 1.84 6.26 9.46
CA GLU A 60 2.23 5.40 10.60
C GLU A 60 3.04 6.20 11.63
N ASN A 61 4.06 6.93 11.19
CA ASN A 61 4.90 7.73 12.07
C ASN A 61 4.10 8.83 12.80
N LYS A 62 3.18 9.49 12.10
CA LYS A 62 2.32 10.53 12.70
C LYS A 62 1.33 9.93 13.69
N MET A 63 0.70 8.80 13.35
CA MET A 63 -0.25 8.13 14.24
C MET A 63 0.44 7.52 15.47
N ALA A 64 1.67 7.03 15.34
CA ALA A 64 2.47 6.54 16.47
C ALA A 64 2.75 7.64 17.50
N LEU A 65 3.06 8.86 17.03
CA LEU A 65 3.22 10.02 17.90
C LEU A 65 1.91 10.41 18.60
N VAL A 66 0.81 10.49 17.84
CA VAL A 66 -0.52 10.79 18.40
C VAL A 66 -0.93 9.73 19.43
N PHE A 67 -0.71 8.44 19.14
CA PHE A 67 -1.00 7.35 20.07
C PHE A 67 -0.21 7.45 21.38
N THR A 68 1.08 7.81 21.28
CA THR A 68 1.95 7.95 22.46
C THR A 68 1.52 9.14 23.31
N LEU A 69 1.25 10.29 22.70
CA LEU A 69 0.74 11.48 23.39
C LEU A 69 -0.62 11.20 24.03
N PHE A 70 -1.52 10.52 23.32
CA PHE A 70 -2.82 10.12 23.83
C PHE A 70 -2.69 9.20 25.04
N LYS A 71 -1.85 8.16 24.96
CA LYS A 71 -1.60 7.23 26.08
C LYS A 71 -1.03 7.97 27.30
N GLY A 72 -0.10 8.90 27.08
CA GLY A 72 0.43 9.76 28.14
C GLY A 72 -0.63 10.65 28.78
N ALA A 73 -1.49 11.27 27.96
CA ALA A 73 -2.59 12.11 28.44
C ALA A 73 -3.61 11.30 29.27
N VAL A 74 -3.99 10.11 28.81
CA VAL A 74 -4.88 9.21 29.55
C VAL A 74 -4.26 8.78 30.87
N TYR A 75 -2.99 8.39 30.87
CA TYR A 75 -2.28 7.98 32.09
C TYR A 75 -2.17 9.14 33.10
N SER A 76 -1.85 10.34 32.61
CA SER A 76 -1.79 11.55 33.45
C SER A 76 -3.15 11.89 34.07
N LEU A 77 -4.24 11.73 33.32
CA LEU A 77 -5.59 11.98 33.82
C LEU A 77 -6.00 10.95 34.88
N PHE A 78 -5.71 9.67 34.63
CA PHE A 78 -6.02 8.59 35.57
C PHE A 78 -5.28 8.77 36.90
N LEU A 79 -3.98 9.11 36.84
CA LEU A 79 -3.17 9.33 38.03
C LEU A 79 -3.63 10.55 38.84
N GLN A 80 -4.05 11.64 38.19
CA GLN A 80 -4.64 12.79 38.90
C GLN A 80 -5.95 12.42 39.60
N GLN A 81 -6.77 11.56 39.00
CA GLN A 81 -8.02 11.12 39.59
C GLN A 81 -7.79 10.21 40.80
N GLU A 82 -6.85 9.27 40.73
CA GLU A 82 -6.44 8.46 41.89
C GLU A 82 -5.81 9.33 42.99
N GLY A 83 -4.93 10.28 42.64
CA GLY A 83 -4.32 11.19 43.61
C GLY A 83 -5.35 12.04 44.36
N ALA A 84 -6.29 12.67 43.63
CA ALA A 84 -7.34 13.50 44.21
C ALA A 84 -8.34 12.69 45.07
N GLN A 85 -8.51 11.40 44.81
CA GLN A 85 -9.38 10.52 45.59
C GLN A 85 -8.70 10.00 46.87
N ASN A 86 -7.38 10.10 46.99
CA ASN A 86 -6.60 9.66 48.15
C ASN A 86 -6.15 10.82 49.08
N GLU A 87 -6.45 12.08 48.75
CA GLU A 87 -6.24 13.23 49.64
C GLU A 87 -7.40 13.36 50.64
N ASP A 88 -7.34 12.60 51.73
CA ASP A 88 -8.18 12.75 52.91
C ASP A 88 -7.64 13.91 53.79
N PRO A 89 -8.41 14.97 54.10
CA PRO A 89 -7.92 16.17 54.80
C PRO A 89 -7.75 16.01 56.33
N SER A 90 -7.68 14.79 56.84
CA SER A 90 -7.80 14.51 58.28
C SER A 90 -6.46 14.31 59.00
N ASN A 91 -5.48 15.23 58.85
CA ASN A 91 -4.24 15.12 59.63
C ASN A 91 -3.48 16.44 59.96
N GLN A 92 -4.19 17.52 60.35
CA GLN A 92 -3.53 18.76 60.80
C GLN A 92 -3.90 19.31 62.19
N GLU A 93 -4.85 18.75 62.95
CA GLU A 93 -5.26 19.35 64.25
C GLU A 93 -4.60 18.79 65.52
N SER A 94 -3.73 17.78 65.47
CA SER A 94 -3.22 17.12 66.70
C SER A 94 -1.90 17.65 67.29
N TYR A 95 -1.27 18.69 66.73
CA TYR A 95 0.02 19.19 67.26
C TYR A 95 -0.04 20.56 67.98
N SER A 96 -1.21 21.16 68.19
CA SER A 96 -1.30 22.50 68.77
C SER A 96 -1.70 22.57 70.25
N THR A 97 -1.89 21.44 70.94
CA THR A 97 -2.25 21.44 72.37
C THR A 97 -1.37 20.48 73.16
N MET A 98 -0.13 20.90 73.44
CA MET A 98 0.66 20.36 74.55
C MET A 98 1.62 21.43 75.09
#